data_AF-A0A2T8KTV9-F1
#
_entry.id   AF-A0A2T8KTV9-F1
#
_cell.length_a   1.000
_cell.length_b   1.000
_cell.length_c   1.000
_cell.angle_alpha   90.00
_cell.angle_beta   90.00
_cell.angle_gamma   90.00
#
_symmetry.space_group_name_H-M   'P 1'
#
loop_
_entity.id
_entity.type
_entity.pdbx_description
1 polymer ?
#
loop_
_entity_poly.entity_id
_entity_poly.type
_entity_poly.pdbx_seq_one_letter_code
_entity_poly.pdbx_strand_id
1 'polypeptide(L)' 'MGGVYDVNSVWKVANLALHCKQEISRERPTMTDVVAQIKESMELEAPP' A
#
# COMPACT_ATOMS: atom_id res chain seq x y z
N MET A 1 -18.96 10.58 -10.16
CA MET A 1 -18.80 9.20 -9.68
C MET A 1 -17.51 9.18 -8.88
N GLY A 2 -17.55 9.67 -7.63
CA GLY A 2 -16.40 9.62 -6.75
C GLY A 2 -16.27 8.18 -6.29
N GLY A 3 -15.32 7.44 -6.89
CA GLY A 3 -14.96 6.11 -6.41
C GLY A 3 -14.71 6.24 -4.92
N VAL A 4 -15.43 5.47 -4.13
CA VAL A 4 -15.20 5.36 -2.70
C VAL A 4 -13.90 4.58 -2.58
N TYR A 5 -12.78 5.26 -2.79
CA TYR A 5 -11.48 4.71 -2.45
C TYR A 5 -11.57 4.37 -0.98
N ASP A 6 -11.42 3.09 -0.66
CA ASP A 6 -11.49 2.67 0.72
C ASP A 6 -10.39 3.40 1.47
N VAL A 7 -10.77 4.22 2.45
CA VAL A 7 -9.81 5.03 3.22
C VAL A 7 -8.74 4.15 3.87
N ASN A 8 -9.03 2.86 4.13
CA ASN A 8 -8.03 1.90 4.56
C ASN A 8 -7.05 1.53 3.45
N SER A 9 -7.52 1.37 2.21
CA SER A 9 -6.65 1.11 1.05
C SER A 9 -5.74 2.30 0.76
N VAL A 10 -6.26 3.53 0.78
CA VAL A 10 -5.45 4.74 0.59
C VAL A 10 -4.43 4.91 1.72
N TRP A 11 -4.84 4.70 2.97
CA TRP A 11 -3.93 4.77 4.12
C TRP A 11 -2.82 3.72 4.04
N LYS A 12 -3.13 2.48 3.65
CA LYS A 12 -2.15 1.41 3.44
C LYS A 12 -1.11 1.79 2.39
N VAL A 13 -1.54 2.29 1.24
CA VAL A 13 -0.62 2.71 0.16
C VAL A 13 0.23 3.90 0.60
N ALA A 14 -0.33 4.88 1.33
CA ALA A 14 0.42 6.01 1.85
C ALA A 14 1.48 5.59 2.88
N ASN A 15 1.14 4.64 3.77
CA ASN A 15 2.07 4.09 4.75
C ASN A 15 3.22 3.32 4.07
N LEU A 16 2.90 2.52 3.05
CA LEU A 16 3.88 1.82 2.23
C LEU A 16 4.84 2.81 1.53
N ALA A 17 4.31 3.90 0.96
CA ALA A 17 5.12 4.93 0.31
C ALA A 17 6.08 5.62 1.30
N LEU A 18 5.65 5.83 2.55
CA LEU A 18 6.51 6.36 3.62
C LEU A 18 7.64 5.39 3.96
N HIS A 19 7.33 4.10 4.07
CA HIS A 19 8.32 3.05 4.31
C HIS A 19 9.35 2.93 3.18
N CYS A 20 8.95 3.12 1.92
CA CYS A 20 9.88 3.18 0.79
C CYS A 20 10.89 4.34 0.88
N LYS A 21 10.59 5.39 1.66
CA LYS A 21 11.42 6.59 1.84
C LYS A 21 12.22 6.59 3.14
N GLN A 22 12.16 5.51 3.93
CA GLN A 22 12.90 5.41 5.20
C GLN A 22 14.40 5.71 5.01
N GLU A 23 14.96 6.57 5.86
CA GLU A 23 16.37 6.93 5.81
C GLU A 23 17.27 5.70 6.00
N ILE A 24 16.84 4.78 6.86
CA ILE A 24 17.53 3.53 7.12
C ILE A 24 17.20 2.53 6.01
N SER A 25 18.16 2.27 5.12
CA SER A 25 17.99 1.38 3.96
C SER A 25 17.55 -0.05 4.31
N ARG A 26 17.85 -0.54 5.53
CA ARG A 26 17.44 -1.87 5.99
C ARG A 26 15.97 -1.95 6.41
N GLU A 27 15.36 -0.81 6.69
CA GLU A 27 13.94 -0.69 7.06
C GLU A 27 13.05 -0.39 5.85
N ARG A 28 13.66 -0.09 4.69
CA ARG A 28 12.91 0.01 3.45
C ARG A 28 12.40 -1.38 3.07
N PRO A 29 11.11 -1.48 2.69
CA PRO A 29 10.55 -2.74 2.24
C PRO A 29 11.24 -3.16 0.95
N THR A 30 11.38 -4.48 0.77
CA THR A 30 11.86 -5.03 -0.50
C THR A 30 10.78 -4.83 -1.58
N MET A 31 11.16 -4.78 -2.86
CA MET A 31 10.14 -4.68 -3.93
C MET A 31 9.12 -5.84 -3.89
N THR A 32 9.50 -7.01 -3.38
CA THR A 32 8.57 -8.13 -3.15
C THR A 32 7.50 -7.78 -2.11
N ASP A 33 7.91 -7.15 -1.01
CA ASP A 33 7.02 -6.72 0.07
C ASP A 33 6.09 -5.59 -0.41
N VAL A 34 6.64 -4.63 -1.16
CA VAL A 34 5.86 -3.55 -1.80
C VAL A 34 4.77 -4.12 -2.72
N VAL A 35 5.09 -5.10 -3.57
CA VAL A 35 4.12 -5.73 -4.48
C VAL A 35 3.07 -6.52 -3.71
N ALA A 36 3.44 -7.23 -2.64
CA ALA A 36 2.49 -7.95 -1.80
C ALA A 36 1.48 -7.01 -1.12
N GLN A 37 1.94 -5.90 -0.53
CA GLN A 37 1.09 -4.93 0.14
C GLN A 37 0.15 -4.17 -0.82
N ILE A 38 0.62 -3.86 -2.04
CA ILE A 38 -0.23 -3.28 -3.09
C ILE A 38 -1.32 -4.27 -3.49
N LYS A 39 -0.97 -5.54 -3.68
CA LYS A 39 -1.93 -6.58 -4.07
C LYS A 39 -3.04 -6.75 -3.02
N GLU A 40 -2.69 -6.80 -1.74
CA GLU A 40 -3.66 -6.85 -0.64
C GLU A 40 -4.60 -5.63 -0.64
N SER A 41 -4.06 -4.44 -0.90
CA SER A 41 -4.84 -3.20 -0.96
C SER A 41 -5.82 -3.18 -2.15
N MET A 42 -5.46 -3.83 -3.26
CA MET A 42 -6.33 -4.01 -4.43
C MET A 42 -7.39 -5.09 -4.23
N GLU A 43 -7.07 -6.17 -3.51
CA GLU A 43 -8.02 -7.24 -3.18
C GLU A 43 -9.14 -6.74 -2.25
N LEU A 44 -8.85 -5.73 -1.42
CA LEU A 44 -9.84 -5.04 -0.59
C LEU A 44 -10.79 -4.12 -1.39
N GLU A 45 -10.41 -3.71 -2.61
CA GLU A 45 -11.23 -2.86 -3.49
C GLU A 45 -12.10 -3.68 -4.46
N ALA A 46 -11.92 -4.99 -4.52
CA ALA A 46 -12.76 -5.87 -5.35
C ALA A 46 -14.14 -6.06 -4.70
N PRO A 47 -15.26 -5.73 -5.40
CA PRO A 47 -16.59 -6.09 -4.94
C PRO A 47 -16.80 -7.61 -5.03
N PRO A 48 -17.68 -8.20 -4.19
CA PRO A 48 -17.99 -9.64 -4.20
C PRO A 48 -18.61 -10.11 -5.53
#